data_AF-A0A4R6J775-F1
#
_entry.id   AF-A0A4R6J775-F1
#
_cell.length_a   1.000
_cell.length_b   1.000
_cell.length_c   1.000
_cell.angle_alpha   90.00
_cell.angle_beta   90.00
_cell.angle_gamma   90.00
#
_symmetry.space_group_name_H-M   'P 1'
#
loop_
_entity.id
_entity.type
_entity.pdbx_description
1 polymer ?
#
loop_
_entity_poly.entity_id
_entity_poly.type
_entity_poly.pdbx_seq_one_letter_code
_entity_poly.pdbx_strand_id
1 'polypeptide(L)'
;MSVWSDQNLDDKVVEALATVPVGSETEHHFGRPWITTYQLAIKIDAQHPEIATALGVDVGGLGTGRQVSLAQYLAKQLSARIKQGGEHYPIEGAFLSGTSLTELSFVSQDGHEIKSSMTNSGFDLSLFPPSLTMAPNQGYLLSPCPGSALLHHSPA
;
A
#
# COMPACT_ATOMS: atom_id res chain seq x y z
N MET A 1 25.76 1.01 -2.03
CA MET A 1 24.71 2.01 -2.32
C MET A 1 23.55 1.27 -2.96
N SER A 2 22.34 1.47 -2.44
CA SER A 2 21.14 0.71 -2.81
C SER A 2 20.17 1.64 -3.50
N VAL A 3 19.32 1.16 -4.41
CA VAL A 3 18.29 2.00 -5.06
C VAL A 3 17.46 2.78 -4.03
N TRP A 4 17.25 2.24 -2.84
CA TRP A 4 16.59 2.94 -1.75
C TRP A 4 17.31 4.20 -1.26
N SER A 5 18.62 4.09 -1.01
CA SER A 5 19.44 5.22 -0.58
C SER A 5 19.75 6.18 -1.71
N ASP A 6 19.95 5.66 -2.92
CA ASP A 6 20.47 6.42 -4.04
C ASP A 6 19.38 7.24 -4.73
N GLN A 7 18.12 6.80 -4.60
CA GLN A 7 16.96 7.41 -5.24
C GLN A 7 15.89 7.90 -4.24
N ASN A 8 16.19 7.91 -2.93
CA ASN A 8 15.25 8.25 -1.86
C ASN A 8 13.90 7.51 -1.99
N LEU A 9 13.96 6.19 -2.17
CA LEU A 9 12.75 5.39 -2.45
C LEU A 9 11.77 5.37 -1.27
N ASP A 10 12.25 5.53 -0.03
CA ASP A 10 11.37 5.65 1.14
C ASP A 10 10.38 6.82 1.00
N ASP A 11 10.89 8.01 0.66
CA ASP A 11 10.07 9.22 0.50
C ASP A 11 9.07 9.07 -0.65
N LYS A 12 9.52 8.49 -1.78
CA LYS A 12 8.68 8.23 -2.95
C LYS A 12 7.55 7.25 -2.64
N VAL A 13 7.81 6.23 -1.82
CA VAL A 13 6.75 5.30 -1.39
C VAL A 13 5.76 6.00 -0.47
N VAL A 14 6.23 6.81 0.48
CA VAL A 14 5.35 7.59 1.37
C VAL A 14 4.47 8.55 0.57
N GLU A 15 5.04 9.26 -0.41
CA GLU A 15 4.31 10.15 -1.32
C GLU A 15 3.27 9.38 -2.16
N ALA A 16 3.67 8.25 -2.76
CA ALA A 16 2.77 7.42 -3.54
C ALA A 16 1.58 6.93 -2.69
N LEU A 17 1.82 6.55 -1.43
CA LEU A 17 0.78 6.14 -0.49
C LEU A 17 -0.12 7.32 -0.06
N ALA A 18 0.43 8.52 0.13
CA ALA A 18 -0.32 9.71 0.55
C ALA A 18 -1.24 10.26 -0.57
N THR A 19 -0.88 10.04 -1.84
CA THR A 19 -1.61 10.56 -3.01
C THR A 19 -2.66 9.58 -3.58
N VAL A 20 -3.01 8.53 -2.84
CA VAL A 20 -4.10 7.62 -3.25
C VAL A 20 -5.44 8.37 -3.20
N PRO A 21 -6.20 8.43 -4.33
CA PRO A 21 -7.50 9.10 -4.36
C PRO A 21 -8.50 8.46 -3.39
N VAL A 22 -9.32 9.29 -2.75
CA VAL A 22 -10.46 8.85 -1.95
C VAL A 22 -11.71 8.91 -2.82
N GLY A 23 -12.42 7.79 -2.94
CA GLY A 23 -13.58 7.68 -3.83
C GLY A 23 -14.80 8.47 -3.37
N SER A 24 -14.86 8.90 -2.10
CA SER A 24 -15.91 9.76 -1.57
C SER A 24 -15.33 11.09 -1.11
N GLU A 25 -15.92 12.20 -1.57
CA GLU A 25 -15.58 13.55 -1.08
C GLU A 25 -15.94 13.75 0.39
N THR A 26 -16.89 12.95 0.91
CA THR A 26 -17.17 12.85 2.34
C THR A 26 -16.18 11.91 3.01
N GLU A 27 -15.61 12.35 4.12
CA GLU A 27 -14.74 11.54 4.97
C GLU A 27 -15.45 10.24 5.37
N HIS A 28 -15.00 9.12 4.80
CA HIS A 28 -15.50 7.80 5.15
C HIS A 28 -14.84 7.36 6.45
N HIS A 29 -15.56 6.68 7.34
CA HIS A 29 -15.03 6.21 8.64
C HIS A 29 -13.89 5.17 8.51
N PHE A 30 -13.66 4.63 7.31
CA PHE A 30 -12.51 3.77 6.99
C PHE A 30 -11.26 4.56 6.56
N GLY A 31 -11.37 5.89 6.47
CA GLY A 31 -10.30 6.76 6.00
C GLY A 31 -9.97 6.52 4.53
N ARG A 32 -8.67 6.56 4.23
CA ARG A 32 -8.15 6.40 2.88
C ARG A 32 -7.97 4.91 2.53
N PRO A 33 -8.19 4.51 1.26
CA PRO A 33 -8.09 3.12 0.85
C PRO A 33 -6.64 2.62 0.88
N TRP A 34 -6.48 1.36 1.28
CA TRP A 34 -5.21 0.65 1.19
C TRP A 34 -5.00 0.23 -0.26
N ILE A 35 -3.74 0.14 -0.68
CA ILE A 35 -3.40 -0.29 -2.03
C ILE A 35 -2.54 -1.55 -2.00
N THR A 36 -2.72 -2.37 -3.01
CA THR A 36 -1.87 -3.55 -3.25
C THR A 36 -0.47 -3.15 -3.70
N THR A 37 0.49 -4.05 -3.57
CA THR A 37 1.83 -3.79 -4.11
C THR A 37 1.87 -3.59 -5.62
N TYR A 38 0.91 -4.15 -6.36
CA TYR A 38 0.77 -3.87 -7.80
C TYR A 38 0.35 -2.43 -8.06
N GLN A 39 -0.67 -1.94 -7.35
CA GLN A 39 -1.09 -0.53 -7.44
C GLN A 39 0.02 0.42 -7.00
N LEU A 40 0.78 0.07 -5.96
CA LEU A 40 1.95 0.84 -5.53
C LEU A 40 3.02 0.84 -6.63
N ALA A 41 3.35 -0.31 -7.22
CA ALA A 41 4.32 -0.41 -8.30
C ALA A 41 3.90 0.42 -9.53
N ILE A 42 2.62 0.38 -9.91
CA ILE A 42 2.07 1.21 -11.00
C ILE A 42 2.25 2.70 -10.68
N LYS A 43 1.95 3.14 -9.45
CA LYS A 43 2.12 4.53 -9.03
C LYS A 43 3.59 4.97 -9.00
N ILE A 44 4.50 4.10 -8.52
CA ILE A 44 5.93 4.40 -8.51
C ILE A 44 6.49 4.46 -9.93
N ASP A 45 6.14 3.52 -10.80
CA ASP A 45 6.60 3.53 -12.20
C ASP A 45 6.08 4.77 -12.96
N ALA A 46 4.84 5.16 -12.67
CA ALA A 46 4.21 6.37 -13.17
C ALA A 46 4.91 7.69 -12.76
N GLN A 47 5.26 7.81 -11.48
CA GLN A 47 5.78 9.05 -10.89
C GLN A 47 7.32 9.12 -10.94
N HIS A 48 7.96 7.95 -10.93
CA HIS A 48 9.41 7.76 -10.75
C HIS A 48 9.93 6.59 -11.61
N PRO A 49 9.80 6.64 -12.95
CA PRO A 49 10.20 5.56 -13.86
C PRO A 49 11.70 5.22 -13.78
N GLU A 50 12.52 6.13 -13.26
CA GLU A 50 13.94 5.89 -13.01
C GLU A 50 14.18 4.76 -11.98
N ILE A 51 13.23 4.47 -11.10
CA ILE A 51 13.32 3.39 -10.12
C ILE A 51 13.28 2.03 -10.82
N ALA A 52 12.29 1.81 -11.69
CA ALA A 52 12.16 0.60 -12.49
C ALA A 52 13.38 0.42 -13.40
N THR A 53 13.82 1.51 -14.03
CA THR A 53 15.01 1.56 -14.89
C THR A 53 16.29 1.18 -14.13
N ALA A 54 16.51 1.76 -12.94
CA ALA A 54 17.70 1.48 -12.12
C ALA A 54 17.73 0.03 -11.61
N LEU A 55 16.56 -0.57 -11.38
CA LEU A 55 16.42 -1.96 -10.97
C LEU A 55 16.45 -2.94 -12.16
N GLY A 56 16.28 -2.45 -13.40
CA GLY A 56 16.18 -3.29 -14.59
C GLY A 56 14.95 -4.19 -14.60
N VAL A 57 13.85 -3.75 -13.98
CA VAL A 57 12.60 -4.51 -13.84
C VAL A 57 11.41 -3.75 -14.42
N ASP A 58 10.38 -4.49 -14.81
CA ASP A 58 9.08 -3.92 -15.17
C ASP A 58 8.12 -3.98 -13.95
N VAL A 59 6.97 -3.30 -14.02
CA VAL A 59 5.92 -3.35 -12.97
C VAL A 59 5.58 -4.80 -12.57
N GLY A 60 5.57 -5.69 -13.57
CA GLY A 60 5.32 -7.12 -13.43
C GLY A 60 3.93 -7.54 -13.85
N GLY A 61 3.56 -8.75 -13.44
CA GLY A 61 2.29 -9.37 -13.79
C GLY A 61 2.47 -10.76 -14.37
N LEU A 62 1.39 -11.53 -14.36
CA LEU A 62 1.33 -12.84 -14.99
C LEU A 62 1.67 -12.71 -16.49
N GLY A 63 2.50 -13.61 -17.01
CA GLY A 63 2.85 -13.64 -18.44
C GLY A 63 4.03 -12.75 -18.86
N THR A 64 4.64 -11.98 -17.94
CA THR A 64 5.81 -11.14 -18.26
C THR A 64 7.11 -11.92 -18.47
N GLY A 65 7.17 -13.19 -18.07
CA GLY A 65 8.34 -14.07 -18.23
C GLY A 65 9.56 -13.68 -17.37
N ARG A 66 9.47 -12.60 -16.59
CA ARG A 66 10.54 -12.14 -15.69
C ARG A 66 10.39 -12.77 -14.31
N GLN A 67 11.53 -13.16 -13.71
CA GLN A 67 11.56 -13.75 -12.38
C GLN A 67 11.35 -12.72 -11.25
N VAL A 68 11.63 -11.44 -11.51
CA VAL A 68 11.52 -10.35 -10.53
C VAL A 68 10.82 -9.16 -11.18
N SER A 69 9.78 -8.65 -10.53
CA SER A 69 9.10 -7.42 -10.89
C SER A 69 9.26 -6.32 -9.84
N LEU A 70 8.93 -5.08 -10.21
CA LEU A 70 8.87 -3.96 -9.28
C LEU A 70 7.89 -4.25 -8.13
N ALA A 71 6.72 -4.83 -8.41
CA ALA A 71 5.76 -5.21 -7.37
C ALA A 71 6.35 -6.22 -6.37
N GLN A 72 7.05 -7.26 -6.85
CA GLN A 72 7.69 -8.24 -5.97
C GLN A 72 8.86 -7.63 -5.18
N TYR A 73 9.64 -6.77 -5.83
CA TYR A 73 10.73 -6.04 -5.19
C TYR A 73 10.21 -5.16 -4.04
N LEU A 74 9.20 -4.33 -4.31
CA LEU A 74 8.59 -3.45 -3.31
C LEU A 74 7.98 -4.25 -2.15
N ALA A 75 7.28 -5.35 -2.43
CA ALA A 75 6.69 -6.20 -1.38
C ALA A 75 7.77 -6.73 -0.42
N LYS A 76 8.84 -7.31 -0.99
CA LYS A 76 9.94 -7.88 -0.22
C LYS A 76 10.67 -6.83 0.60
N GLN A 77 10.99 -5.69 -0.02
CA GLN A 77 11.77 -4.63 0.63
C GLN A 77 10.95 -3.92 1.71
N LEU A 78 9.68 -3.59 1.45
CA LEU A 78 8.81 -2.98 2.46
C LEU A 78 8.56 -3.93 3.63
N SER A 79 8.29 -5.21 3.38
CA SER A 79 8.15 -6.19 4.45
C SER A 79 9.39 -6.27 5.33
N ALA A 80 10.60 -6.29 4.73
CA ALA A 80 11.85 -6.30 5.47
C ALA A 80 12.06 -5.03 6.31
N ARG A 81 11.73 -3.86 5.74
CA ARG A 81 11.87 -2.56 6.41
C ARG A 81 10.87 -2.37 7.55
N ILE A 82 9.61 -2.76 7.36
CA ILE A 82 8.58 -2.80 8.40
C ILE A 82 9.05 -3.70 9.54
N LYS A 83 9.54 -4.90 9.22
CA LYS A 83 10.07 -5.82 10.24
C LYS A 83 11.26 -5.25 11.00
N GLN A 84 12.15 -4.51 10.32
CA GLN A 84 13.34 -3.92 10.92
C GLN A 84 13.03 -2.69 11.77
N GLY A 85 12.13 -1.81 11.30
CA GLY A 85 11.74 -0.58 12.01
C GLY A 85 10.68 -0.80 13.08
N GLY A 86 9.94 -1.91 13.02
CA GLY A 86 8.87 -2.23 13.96
C GLY A 86 7.82 -1.13 14.03
N GLU A 87 7.37 -0.82 15.25
CA GLU A 87 6.37 0.22 15.53
C GLU A 87 6.81 1.65 15.13
N HIS A 88 8.09 1.85 14.83
CA HIS A 88 8.64 3.16 14.44
C HIS A 88 8.69 3.36 12.93
N TYR A 89 8.36 2.34 12.13
CA TYR A 89 8.35 2.48 10.68
C TYR A 89 7.05 3.17 10.21
N PRO A 90 7.11 4.17 9.32
CA PRO A 90 5.96 5.04 8.99
C PRO A 90 4.89 4.38 8.09
N ILE A 91 5.10 3.12 7.71
CA ILE A 91 4.23 2.36 6.81
C ILE A 91 3.87 1.06 7.52
N GLU A 92 2.58 0.73 7.56
CA GLU A 92 2.12 -0.56 8.03
C GLU A 92 1.97 -1.54 6.86
N GLY A 93 1.79 -2.83 7.15
CA GLY A 93 1.51 -3.84 6.13
C GLY A 93 0.40 -4.78 6.58
N ALA A 94 -0.46 -5.16 5.66
CA ALA A 94 -1.37 -6.28 5.82
C ALA A 94 -1.39 -7.16 4.57
N PHE A 95 -2.24 -8.18 4.62
CA PHE A 95 -2.46 -9.11 3.52
C PHE A 95 -3.91 -9.03 3.04
N LEU A 96 -4.09 -9.05 1.73
CA LEU A 96 -5.34 -9.42 1.11
C LEU A 96 -5.43 -10.95 1.08
N SER A 97 -6.45 -11.52 1.73
CA SER A 97 -6.65 -12.97 1.71
C SER A 97 -6.88 -13.47 0.30
N GLY A 98 -6.17 -14.53 -0.09
CA GLY A 98 -6.43 -15.26 -1.32
C GLY A 98 -7.68 -16.16 -1.26
N THR A 99 -8.36 -16.26 -0.11
CA THR A 99 -9.54 -17.11 0.04
C THR A 99 -10.67 -16.60 -0.85
N SER A 100 -11.18 -17.46 -1.74
CA SER A 100 -12.21 -17.11 -2.73
C SER A 100 -11.78 -16.02 -3.73
N LEU A 101 -10.48 -15.77 -3.89
CA LEU A 101 -9.93 -14.83 -4.86
C LEU A 101 -9.59 -15.56 -6.17
N THR A 102 -10.30 -15.25 -7.24
CA THR A 102 -10.09 -15.89 -8.56
C THR A 102 -9.06 -15.15 -9.41
N GLU A 103 -9.11 -13.83 -9.43
CA GLU A 103 -8.24 -12.97 -10.23
C GLU A 103 -8.12 -11.58 -9.58
N LEU A 104 -6.99 -10.93 -9.79
CA LEU A 104 -6.81 -9.49 -9.58
C LEU A 104 -6.14 -8.92 -10.81
N SER A 105 -6.82 -7.97 -11.46
CA SER A 105 -6.30 -7.25 -12.62
C SER A 105 -6.23 -5.77 -12.32
N PHE A 106 -5.21 -5.13 -12.87
CA PHE A 106 -4.94 -3.71 -12.78
C PHE A 106 -4.73 -3.16 -14.19
N VAL A 107 -4.78 -1.83 -14.32
CA VAL A 107 -4.49 -1.15 -15.59
C VAL A 107 -3.25 -0.29 -15.37
N SER A 108 -2.24 -0.45 -16.22
CA SER A 108 -1.05 0.42 -16.23
C SER A 108 -1.40 1.82 -16.73
N GLN A 109 -0.45 2.75 -16.64
CA GLN A 109 -0.65 4.09 -17.22
C GLN A 109 -0.91 4.04 -18.74
N ASP A 110 -0.29 3.10 -19.44
CA ASP A 110 -0.44 2.93 -20.89
C ASP A 110 -1.71 2.15 -21.28
N GLY A 111 -2.57 1.83 -20.31
CA GLY A 111 -3.82 1.10 -20.55
C GLY A 111 -3.65 -0.42 -20.67
N HIS A 112 -2.45 -0.97 -20.43
CA HIS A 112 -2.21 -2.40 -20.47
C HIS A 112 -2.74 -3.09 -19.21
N GLU A 113 -3.42 -4.24 -19.41
CA GLU A 113 -3.87 -5.06 -18.29
C GLU A 113 -2.67 -5.75 -17.61
N ILE A 114 -2.59 -5.59 -16.30
CA ILE A 114 -1.62 -6.26 -15.43
C ILE A 114 -2.39 -7.22 -14.54
N LYS A 115 -2.22 -8.53 -14.76
CA LYS A 115 -2.78 -9.56 -13.90
C LYS A 115 -1.83 -9.90 -12.76
N SER A 116 -2.34 -9.95 -11.53
CA SER A 116 -1.57 -10.43 -10.38
C SER A 116 -1.08 -11.86 -10.63
N SER A 117 0.21 -12.10 -10.44
CA SER A 117 0.79 -13.45 -10.45
C SER A 117 0.71 -14.12 -9.07
N MET A 118 0.14 -13.45 -8.07
CA MET A 118 0.02 -13.96 -6.69
C MET A 118 -1.26 -14.75 -6.47
N THR A 119 -2.28 -14.57 -7.31
CA THR A 119 -3.52 -15.34 -7.21
C THR A 119 -3.23 -16.82 -7.48
N ASN A 120 -3.65 -17.70 -6.57
CA ASN A 120 -3.33 -19.15 -6.57
C ASN A 120 -1.84 -19.52 -6.45
N SER A 121 -0.97 -18.59 -6.05
CA SER A 121 0.46 -18.87 -5.86
C SER A 121 0.80 -19.52 -4.51
N GLY A 122 -0.16 -19.55 -3.58
CA GLY A 122 0.07 -19.93 -2.17
C GLY A 122 0.63 -18.80 -1.30
N PHE A 123 0.86 -17.61 -1.87
CA PHE A 123 1.27 -16.41 -1.15
C PHE A 123 0.15 -15.37 -1.12
N ASP A 124 -0.06 -14.75 0.03
CA ASP A 124 -0.99 -13.63 0.16
C ASP A 124 -0.41 -12.35 -0.45
N LEU A 125 -1.29 -11.51 -1.00
CA LEU A 125 -0.90 -10.25 -1.62
C LEU A 125 -0.77 -9.16 -0.55
N SER A 126 0.38 -8.48 -0.49
CA SER A 126 0.57 -7.38 0.46
C SER A 126 -0.27 -6.16 0.12
N LEU A 127 -0.82 -5.55 1.17
CA LEU A 127 -1.52 -4.28 1.19
C LEU A 127 -0.75 -3.29 2.06
N PHE A 128 -0.72 -2.03 1.63
CA PHE A 128 -0.11 -0.94 2.38
C PHE A 128 -1.15 0.16 2.58
N PRO A 129 -1.38 0.63 3.82
CA PRO A 129 -2.20 1.78 4.06
C PRO A 129 -1.48 3.07 3.61
N PRO A 130 -2.25 4.12 3.34
CA PRO A 130 -1.72 5.47 3.19
C PRO A 130 -0.98 5.89 4.46
N SER A 131 0.21 6.48 4.30
CA SER A 131 1.03 6.88 5.44
C SER A 131 0.30 7.93 6.29
N LEU A 132 0.13 7.63 7.59
CA LEU A 132 -0.50 8.52 8.57
C LEU A 132 0.46 9.63 9.04
N THR A 133 1.73 9.60 8.64
CA THR A 133 2.80 10.44 9.21
C THR A 133 2.98 11.79 8.52
N MET A 134 2.21 12.09 7.47
CA MET A 134 2.18 13.42 6.81
C MET A 134 0.82 14.13 6.91
N ALA A 135 0.17 14.07 8.08
CA ALA A 135 -0.86 15.04 8.41
C ALA A 135 -0.21 16.27 9.06
N PRO A 136 -0.05 17.41 8.36
CA PRO A 136 0.24 18.67 9.05
C PRO A 136 -1.01 19.04 9.86
N ASN A 137 -0.92 18.85 11.17
CA ASN A 137 -1.62 19.66 12.17
C ASN A 137 -3.11 19.94 11.88
N GLN A 138 -3.89 18.91 11.57
CA GLN A 138 -5.34 18.95 11.75
C GLN A 138 -5.68 17.94 12.83
N GLY A 139 -6.10 18.46 13.99
CA GLY A 139 -6.45 17.67 15.15
C GLY A 139 -7.55 16.68 14.80
N TYR A 140 -7.19 15.42 14.64
CA TYR A 140 -8.14 14.32 14.74
C TYR A 140 -8.55 14.20 16.21
N LEU A 141 -9.62 14.91 16.57
CA LEU A 141 -10.46 14.47 17.68
C LEU A 141 -10.97 13.10 17.31
N LEU A 142 -10.47 12.08 18.02
CA LEU A 142 -11.09 10.76 18.08
C LEU A 142 -12.54 10.99 18.50
N SER A 143 -13.46 11.03 17.54
CA SER A 143 -14.88 11.00 17.84
C SER A 143 -15.17 9.66 18.52
N PRO A 144 -15.65 9.63 19.77
CA PRO A 144 -16.02 8.37 20.40
C PRO A 144 -17.17 7.75 19.60
N CYS A 145 -17.05 6.45 19.32
CA CYS A 145 -18.12 5.66 18.71
C CYS A 145 -19.47 5.96 19.39
N PRO A 146 -20.54 6.27 18.65
CA PRO A 146 -21.85 6.44 19.22
C PRO A 146 -22.38 5.06 19.61
N GLY A 147 -22.15 4.65 20.86
CA GLY A 147 -22.57 3.34 21.35
C GLY A 147 -22.24 3.00 22.80
N SER A 148 -21.24 3.64 23.43
CA SER A 148 -20.99 3.44 24.87
C SER A 148 -21.85 4.39 25.71
N ALA A 149 -23.15 4.10 25.77
CA ALA A 149 -23.97 4.59 26.87
C ALA A 149 -23.55 3.84 28.15
N LEU A 150 -22.72 4.48 28.97
CA LEU A 150 -22.47 4.07 30.35
C LEU A 150 -23.79 4.20 31.13
N LEU A 151 -24.41 3.06 31.44
CA LEU A 151 -25.47 2.96 32.44
C LEU A 151 -24.88 3.30 33.81
N HIS A 152 -25.00 4.57 34.22
CA HIS A 152 -24.84 4.94 35.61
C HIS A 152 -26.12 4.60 36.38
N HIS A 153 -26.05 3.53 37.18
CA HIS A 153 -26.96 3.32 38.30
C HIS A 153 -26.78 4.46 39.31
N SER A 154 -27.86 5.18 39.60
CA SER A 154 -28.00 5.95 40.84
C SER A 154 -28.97 5.22 41.76
N PRO A 155 -28.62 5.00 43.04
CA PRO A 155 -29.55 4.48 44.03
C PRO A 155 -30.34 5.64 44.66
N ALA A 156 -31.62 5.39 44.93
CA ALA A 156 -32.41 6.05 45.95
C ALA A 156 -33.22 4.96 46.66
#